data_AF-A0A813NLY4-F1
#
_entry.id   AF-A0A813NLY4-F1
#
_cell.length_a   1.000
_cell.length_b   1.000
_cell.length_c   1.000
_cell.angle_alpha   90.00
_cell.angle_beta   90.00
_cell.angle_gamma   90.00
#
_symmetry.space_group_name_H-M   'P 1'
#
loop_
_entity.id
_entity.type
_entity.pdbx_description
1 polymer ?
#
loop_
_entity_poly.entity_id
_entity_poly.type
_entity_poly.pdbx_seq_one_letter_code
_entity_poly.pdbx_strand_id
1 'polypeptide(L)'
;MVSVVIIILNLLLSSSVILSDDYLENLSVNTGETATFICDLPEKYSNKQADFYGPTGRLLITKTDEDIASGDRTRFILEHTYAWTWSLILSDVSDDDAGEYTCRVSSSSVDQTLTIIKRFNLTVLTPPKIIDITIESNNNEILRENEQIILKCSARGIPQPKIIWHIPGKKFLLNKRNDRNIIAFDNKLLIKNLSRTTPSDYQCIADNGIPPRDTRTKRLLSSISPEMTIQSSIKSSRILLNCTIIARPLDSAKWKRNRFEINNIKRKQINDYTVELLLLLDFNTNIFGMYECEAENQLKVSKAFINIDDTILLNRTTTTSAMLPKYHRISSPSYAQIELLLNHGSICKCQFYFILLINIILINYSNGFYNKR
;
A
#
# COMPACT_ATOMS: atom_id res chain seq x y z
N MET A 1 22.41 -58.88 72.20
CA MET A 1 21.78 -58.80 70.87
C MET A 1 20.41 -58.11 70.85
N VAL A 2 19.85 -57.64 71.97
CA VAL A 2 18.53 -56.95 71.98
C VAL A 2 18.65 -55.43 71.74
N SER A 3 19.77 -54.79 72.09
CA SER A 3 19.95 -53.33 71.86
C SER A 3 20.37 -52.94 70.44
N VAL A 4 20.78 -53.89 69.57
CA VAL A 4 21.14 -53.59 68.17
C VAL A 4 19.94 -53.73 67.24
N VAL A 5 18.95 -54.56 67.59
CA VAL A 5 17.74 -54.77 66.80
C VAL A 5 16.77 -53.57 66.90
N ILE A 6 16.77 -52.84 68.03
CA ILE A 6 15.96 -51.62 68.19
C ILE A 6 16.55 -50.44 67.39
N ILE A 7 17.87 -50.40 67.21
CA ILE A 7 18.53 -49.38 66.38
C ILE A 7 18.28 -49.66 64.89
N ILE A 8 18.19 -50.93 64.47
CA ILE A 8 17.92 -51.30 63.07
C ILE A 8 16.42 -51.23 62.72
N LEU A 9 15.50 -51.44 63.67
CA LEU A 9 14.06 -51.22 63.43
C LEU A 9 13.66 -49.74 63.38
N ASN A 10 14.39 -48.85 64.06
CA ASN A 10 14.18 -47.40 63.97
C ASN A 10 14.83 -46.75 62.72
N LEU A 11 15.61 -47.51 61.93
CA LEU A 11 16.20 -47.03 60.68
C LEU A 11 15.33 -47.31 59.44
N LEU A 12 14.13 -47.88 59.61
CA LEU A 12 13.22 -48.25 58.51
C LEU A 12 11.80 -47.65 58.63
N LEU A 13 11.59 -46.64 59.49
CA LEU A 13 10.29 -45.96 59.66
C LEU A 13 10.30 -44.49 59.26
N SER A 14 11.11 -44.11 58.27
CA SER A 14 10.87 -42.87 57.52
C SER A 14 10.42 -43.24 56.11
N SER A 15 9.12 -43.48 55.92
CA SER A 15 8.59 -43.71 54.58
C SER A 15 8.46 -42.38 53.84
N SER A 16 9.09 -42.28 52.67
CA SER A 16 8.92 -41.15 51.77
C SER A 16 7.71 -41.38 50.88
N VAL A 17 6.69 -40.55 51.02
CA VAL A 17 5.50 -40.52 50.17
C VAL A 17 5.68 -39.43 49.12
N ILE A 18 5.71 -39.81 47.85
CA ILE A 18 5.70 -38.85 46.73
C ILE A 18 4.27 -38.76 46.23
N LEU A 19 3.65 -37.60 46.40
CA LEU A 19 2.38 -37.24 45.79
C LEU A 19 2.69 -36.38 44.56
N SER A 20 2.99 -37.02 43.44
CA SER A 20 2.96 -36.33 42.14
C SER A 20 1.52 -36.28 41.67
N ASP A 21 0.92 -35.11 41.61
CA ASP A 21 -0.31 -34.95 40.84
C ASP A 21 0.12 -34.97 39.36
N ASP A 22 -0.37 -35.92 38.56
CA ASP A 22 -0.04 -35.99 37.12
C ASP A 22 -0.74 -34.88 36.32
N TYR A 23 -1.25 -33.87 37.03
CA TYR A 23 -2.03 -32.76 36.52
C TYR A 23 -1.11 -31.60 36.10
N LEU A 24 -1.08 -31.34 34.81
CA LEU A 24 -0.44 -30.18 34.20
C LEU A 24 -1.44 -29.02 34.13
N GLU A 25 -1.16 -27.93 34.84
CA GLU A 25 -1.99 -26.72 34.82
C GLU A 25 -1.58 -25.80 33.67
N ASN A 26 -2.51 -25.46 32.77
CA ASN A 26 -2.22 -24.54 31.67
C ASN A 26 -2.41 -23.09 32.12
N LEU A 27 -1.36 -22.28 32.05
CA LEU A 27 -1.38 -20.87 32.39
C LEU A 27 -1.16 -20.04 31.11
N SER A 28 -2.01 -19.05 30.87
CA SER A 28 -1.85 -18.12 29.74
C SER A 28 -1.74 -16.69 30.25
N VAL A 29 -0.66 -16.00 29.88
CA VAL A 29 -0.33 -14.66 30.38
C VAL A 29 0.07 -13.78 29.21
N ASN A 30 -0.37 -12.53 29.17
CA ASN A 30 0.06 -11.62 28.11
C ASN A 30 1.53 -11.24 28.30
N THR A 31 2.25 -11.03 27.20
CA THR A 31 3.61 -10.52 27.27
C THR A 31 3.68 -9.19 28.05
N GLY A 32 4.68 -9.05 28.92
CA GLY A 32 4.86 -7.92 29.84
C GLY A 32 4.03 -8.00 31.12
N GLU A 33 3.09 -8.93 31.25
CA GLU A 33 2.35 -9.17 32.50
C GLU A 33 3.15 -10.08 33.45
N THR A 34 2.50 -10.52 34.54
CA THR A 34 3.10 -11.34 35.59
C THR A 34 2.46 -12.73 35.61
N ALA A 35 3.27 -13.78 35.57
CA ALA A 35 2.85 -15.16 35.77
C ALA A 35 3.04 -15.56 37.24
N THR A 36 2.09 -16.31 37.81
CA THR A 36 2.17 -16.82 39.18
C THR A 36 2.00 -18.33 39.20
N PHE A 37 2.95 -19.04 39.78
CA PHE A 37 2.95 -20.50 39.92
C PHE A 37 2.74 -20.88 41.39
N ILE A 38 1.55 -21.40 41.71
CA ILE A 38 1.10 -21.60 43.10
C ILE A 38 1.23 -23.07 43.51
N CYS A 39 2.01 -23.30 44.57
CA CYS A 39 2.21 -24.61 45.17
C CYS A 39 1.73 -24.65 46.60
N ASP A 40 0.78 -25.55 46.86
CA ASP A 40 0.19 -25.74 48.17
C ASP A 40 0.68 -27.05 48.79
N LEU A 41 1.07 -26.99 50.08
CA LEU A 41 1.41 -28.15 50.89
C LEU A 41 0.36 -28.33 52.01
N PRO A 42 0.04 -29.55 52.45
CA PRO A 42 -0.77 -29.75 53.65
C PRO A 42 -0.11 -29.14 54.90
N GLU A 43 -0.90 -28.49 55.76
CA GLU A 43 -0.41 -27.75 56.94
C GLU A 43 0.29 -28.64 57.99
N LYS A 44 -0.01 -29.95 58.01
CA LYS A 44 0.42 -30.90 59.05
C LYS A 44 1.91 -31.26 59.06
N TYR A 45 2.73 -30.74 58.16
CA TYR A 45 4.15 -31.09 58.03
C TYR A 45 5.09 -29.93 58.37
N SER A 46 6.21 -30.24 59.03
CA SER A 46 7.28 -29.32 59.43
C SER A 46 8.45 -29.31 58.43
N ASN A 47 9.38 -28.36 58.53
CA ASN A 47 10.61 -28.29 57.72
C ASN A 47 10.32 -28.36 56.22
N LYS A 48 9.59 -27.36 55.70
CA LYS A 48 9.18 -27.30 54.30
C LYS A 48 10.33 -26.78 53.44
N GLN A 49 10.49 -27.34 52.25
CA GLN A 49 11.38 -26.85 51.20
C GLN A 49 10.67 -26.80 49.84
N ALA A 50 10.74 -25.67 49.14
CA ALA A 50 10.18 -25.47 47.80
C ALA A 50 11.32 -25.34 46.82
N ASP A 51 11.29 -26.13 45.76
CA ASP A 51 12.18 -26.00 44.62
C ASP A 51 11.35 -25.71 43.37
N PHE A 52 11.61 -24.57 42.74
CA PHE A 52 11.00 -24.21 41.46
C PHE A 52 11.99 -24.42 40.32
N TYR A 53 11.56 -25.13 39.29
CA TYR A 53 12.31 -25.42 38.08
C TYR A 53 11.64 -24.74 36.88
N GLY A 54 12.45 -24.15 36.01
CA GLY A 54 11.97 -23.53 34.77
C GLY A 54 11.88 -24.52 33.60
N PRO A 55 11.52 -24.03 32.40
CA PRO A 55 11.31 -24.83 31.18
C PRO A 55 12.50 -25.71 30.76
N THR A 56 13.71 -25.31 31.13
CA THR A 56 14.95 -26.05 30.83
C THR A 56 15.29 -27.11 31.87
N GLY A 57 14.46 -27.27 32.91
CA GLY A 57 14.74 -28.10 34.08
C GLY A 57 15.75 -27.49 35.07
N ARG A 58 16.22 -26.26 34.80
CA ARG A 58 17.11 -25.53 35.71
C ARG A 58 16.37 -25.11 36.98
N LEU A 59 16.99 -25.33 38.14
CA LEU A 59 16.53 -24.79 39.42
C LEU A 59 16.60 -23.26 39.38
N LEU A 60 15.43 -22.61 39.54
CA LEU A 60 15.28 -21.16 39.52
C LEU A 60 15.47 -20.57 40.91
N ILE A 61 14.65 -21.03 41.87
CA ILE A 61 14.69 -20.60 43.27
C ILE A 61 14.39 -21.80 44.17
N THR A 62 15.09 -21.86 45.30
CA THR A 62 14.76 -22.74 46.43
C THR A 62 14.43 -21.95 47.70
N LYS A 63 13.44 -22.37 48.48
CA LYS A 63 13.00 -21.70 49.72
C LYS A 63 12.79 -22.69 50.85
N THR A 64 13.28 -22.37 52.04
CA THR A 64 13.11 -23.14 53.27
C THR A 64 12.45 -22.30 54.38
N ASP A 65 12.01 -22.97 55.45
CA ASP A 65 11.42 -22.32 56.64
C ASP A 65 12.40 -21.39 57.38
N GLU A 66 13.71 -21.64 57.31
CA GLU A 66 14.73 -20.93 58.10
C GLU A 66 15.41 -19.76 57.37
N ASP A 67 15.48 -19.73 56.02
CA ASP A 67 16.22 -18.67 55.32
C ASP A 67 15.84 -18.40 53.85
N ILE A 68 16.42 -17.32 53.28
CA ILE A 68 15.97 -16.59 52.08
C ILE A 68 16.40 -17.25 50.76
N ALA A 69 15.43 -17.69 49.95
CA ALA A 69 15.40 -17.82 48.48
C ALA A 69 16.78 -17.88 47.74
N SER A 70 17.52 -18.98 47.72
CA SER A 70 18.71 -19.05 46.84
C SER A 70 18.27 -19.21 45.39
N GLY A 71 18.68 -18.31 44.47
CA GLY A 71 18.21 -18.33 43.08
C GLY A 71 18.35 -17.00 42.32
N ASP A 72 17.90 -16.99 41.06
CA ASP A 72 17.85 -15.77 40.23
C ASP A 72 16.70 -14.86 40.66
N ARG A 73 16.99 -13.87 41.51
CA ARG A 73 16.00 -12.93 42.06
C ARG A 73 15.77 -11.68 41.21
N THR A 74 16.36 -11.61 40.01
CA THR A 74 16.23 -10.41 39.17
C THR A 74 14.86 -10.33 38.49
N ARG A 75 14.29 -11.47 38.13
CA ARG A 75 12.97 -11.58 37.47
C ARG A 75 11.97 -12.46 38.21
N PHE A 76 12.43 -13.29 39.16
CA PHE A 76 11.60 -14.20 39.93
C PHE A 76 11.50 -13.74 41.39
N ILE A 77 10.27 -13.56 41.87
CA ILE A 77 9.95 -13.20 43.25
C ILE A 77 9.22 -14.38 43.89
N LEU A 78 9.59 -14.70 45.12
CA LEU A 78 8.82 -15.66 45.93
C LEU A 78 7.93 -14.92 46.89
N GLU A 79 6.64 -15.26 46.87
CA GLU A 79 5.67 -14.81 47.85
C GLU A 79 5.13 -15.97 48.68
N HIS A 80 4.96 -15.69 49.97
CA HIS A 80 4.24 -16.53 50.91
C HIS A 80 2.91 -15.86 51.21
N THR A 81 1.84 -16.34 50.58
CA THR A 81 0.47 -15.87 50.88
C THR A 81 -0.04 -16.46 52.19
N TYR A 82 0.32 -17.72 52.49
CA TYR A 82 0.02 -18.42 53.74
C TYR A 82 1.19 -19.31 54.17
N ALA A 83 1.18 -19.84 55.40
CA ALA A 83 2.26 -20.69 55.92
C ALA A 83 2.48 -22.01 55.13
N TRP A 84 1.61 -22.33 54.18
CA TRP A 84 1.62 -23.56 53.40
C TRP A 84 1.47 -23.35 51.88
N THR A 85 1.42 -22.10 51.43
CA THR A 85 1.27 -21.76 50.00
C THR A 85 2.47 -20.94 49.56
N TRP A 86 3.18 -21.45 48.55
CA TRP A 86 4.35 -20.81 47.98
C TRP A 86 4.13 -20.49 46.52
N SER A 87 4.30 -19.21 46.19
CA SER A 87 4.05 -18.69 44.86
C SER A 87 5.34 -18.18 44.25
N LEU A 88 5.70 -18.71 43.07
CA LEU A 88 6.73 -18.13 42.23
C LEU A 88 6.08 -17.12 41.30
N ILE A 89 6.54 -15.88 41.38
CA ILE A 89 6.07 -14.76 40.59
C ILE A 89 7.15 -14.44 39.55
N LEU A 90 6.80 -14.53 38.28
CA LEU A 90 7.63 -14.10 37.16
C LEU A 90 7.03 -12.82 36.58
N SER A 91 7.72 -11.69 36.74
CA SER A 91 7.30 -10.40 36.19
C SER A 91 7.89 -10.15 34.80
N ASP A 92 7.24 -9.30 34.01
CA ASP A 92 7.66 -8.91 32.67
C ASP A 92 7.88 -10.13 31.75
N VAL A 93 6.82 -10.94 31.63
CA VAL A 93 6.87 -12.22 30.89
C VAL A 93 7.17 -11.98 29.41
N SER A 94 8.16 -12.71 28.90
CA SER A 94 8.59 -12.66 27.50
C SER A 94 8.37 -14.00 26.79
N ASP A 95 8.42 -14.01 25.45
CA ASP A 95 8.24 -15.22 24.64
C ASP A 95 9.20 -16.36 25.03
N ASP A 96 10.41 -16.02 25.49
CA ASP A 96 11.44 -16.97 25.93
C ASP A 96 11.12 -17.64 27.28
N ASP A 97 10.18 -17.10 28.05
CA ASP A 97 9.77 -17.65 29.33
C ASP A 97 8.71 -18.76 29.19
N ALA A 98 8.17 -18.99 27.99
CA ALA A 98 7.17 -20.01 27.72
C ALA A 98 7.70 -21.44 27.96
N GLY A 99 6.82 -22.33 28.41
CA GLY A 99 7.11 -23.74 28.62
C GLY A 99 6.73 -24.26 30.00
N GLU A 100 7.25 -25.44 30.34
CA GLU A 100 6.84 -26.15 31.55
C GLU A 100 7.63 -25.70 32.78
N TYR A 101 6.93 -25.20 33.79
CA TYR A 101 7.48 -24.94 35.11
C TYR A 101 7.10 -26.08 36.05
N THR A 102 8.06 -26.54 36.85
CA THR A 102 7.81 -27.57 37.86
C THR A 102 8.06 -26.99 39.24
N CYS A 103 7.13 -27.22 40.13
CA CYS A 103 7.28 -26.94 41.53
C CYS A 103 7.35 -28.25 42.30
N ARG A 104 8.39 -28.39 43.11
CA ARG A 104 8.59 -29.53 44.00
C ARG A 104 8.62 -29.02 45.43
N VAL A 105 7.64 -29.41 46.22
CA VAL A 105 7.60 -29.10 47.65
C VAL A 105 7.88 -30.36 48.44
N SER A 106 8.96 -30.38 49.21
CA SER A 106 9.29 -31.45 50.14
C SER A 106 9.07 -30.98 51.59
N SER A 107 8.66 -31.90 52.45
CA SER A 107 8.50 -31.62 53.87
C SER A 107 8.69 -32.89 54.69
N SER A 108 9.18 -32.73 55.92
CA SER A 108 9.48 -33.85 56.81
C SER A 108 8.75 -33.73 58.14
N SER A 109 8.09 -34.81 58.54
CA SER A 109 7.63 -35.03 59.90
C SER A 109 8.52 -36.08 60.58
N VAL A 110 8.28 -36.32 61.87
CA VAL A 110 9.04 -37.31 62.66
C VAL A 110 9.01 -38.71 62.03
N ASP A 111 7.91 -39.07 61.34
CA ASP A 111 7.67 -40.43 60.85
C ASP A 111 7.62 -40.53 59.31
N GLN A 112 7.49 -39.42 58.57
CA GLN A 112 7.24 -39.45 57.12
C GLN A 112 7.86 -38.25 56.41
N THR A 113 8.30 -38.45 55.17
CA THR A 113 8.60 -37.34 54.25
C THR A 113 7.54 -37.28 53.16
N LEU A 114 7.03 -36.07 52.88
CA LEU A 114 6.07 -35.84 51.82
C LEU A 114 6.70 -34.97 50.73
N THR A 115 6.59 -35.41 49.48
CA THR A 115 7.00 -34.63 48.31
C THR A 115 5.80 -34.41 47.39
N ILE A 116 5.43 -33.15 47.15
CA ILE A 116 4.43 -32.75 46.16
C ILE A 116 5.13 -32.23 44.91
N ILE A 117 4.69 -32.69 43.74
CA ILE A 117 5.17 -32.18 42.45
C ILE A 117 3.96 -31.63 41.69
N LYS A 118 4.02 -30.35 41.31
CA LYS A 118 3.01 -29.69 40.48
C LYS A 118 3.67 -29.11 39.23
N ARG A 119 3.03 -29.27 38.07
CA ARG A 119 3.54 -28.78 36.78
C ARG A 119 2.61 -27.72 36.20
N PHE A 120 3.20 -26.73 35.55
CA PHE A 120 2.49 -25.66 34.86
C PHE A 120 3.02 -25.51 33.45
N ASN A 121 2.14 -25.39 32.47
CA ASN A 121 2.52 -25.04 31.11
C ASN A 121 2.20 -23.57 30.84
N LEU A 122 3.22 -22.72 30.84
CA LEU A 122 3.08 -21.29 30.56
C LEU A 122 3.04 -21.04 29.05
N THR A 123 1.90 -20.53 28.57
CA THR A 123 1.75 -19.95 27.23
C THR A 123 1.79 -18.44 27.32
N VAL A 124 2.70 -17.81 26.57
CA VAL A 124 2.80 -16.35 26.50
C VAL A 124 1.98 -15.84 25.32
N LEU A 125 0.96 -15.04 25.62
CA LEU A 125 0.05 -14.46 24.64
C LEU A 125 0.66 -13.15 24.12
N THR A 126 0.71 -13.01 22.80
CA THR A 126 1.30 -11.85 22.13
C THR A 126 0.29 -11.18 21.22
N PRO A 127 0.22 -9.83 21.20
CA PRO A 127 -0.60 -9.09 20.26
C PRO A 127 -0.27 -9.45 18.80
N PRO A 128 -1.23 -9.32 17.88
CA PRO A 128 -1.01 -9.58 16.48
C PRO A 128 -0.05 -8.53 15.89
N LYS A 129 0.79 -8.95 14.93
CA LYS A 129 1.67 -8.08 14.17
C LYS A 129 1.71 -8.50 12.70
N ILE A 130 1.34 -7.60 11.81
CA ILE A 130 1.38 -7.78 10.36
C ILE A 130 2.83 -7.68 9.90
N ILE A 131 3.32 -8.75 9.29
CA ILE A 131 4.68 -8.86 8.75
C ILE A 131 4.72 -8.22 7.36
N ASP A 132 3.80 -8.63 6.48
CA ASP A 132 3.78 -8.20 5.09
C ASP A 132 2.37 -8.17 4.47
N ILE A 133 2.27 -7.43 3.36
CA ILE A 133 1.17 -7.52 2.42
C ILE A 133 1.77 -7.67 1.02
N THR A 134 1.75 -8.89 0.51
CA THR A 134 2.28 -9.23 -0.81
C THR A 134 1.19 -9.13 -1.87
N ILE A 135 1.63 -8.93 -3.11
CA ILE A 135 0.79 -8.86 -4.30
C ILE A 135 1.17 -10.06 -5.15
N GLU A 136 0.21 -10.94 -5.40
CA GLU A 136 0.28 -12.00 -6.39
C GLU A 136 -0.43 -11.48 -7.66
N SER A 137 0.31 -11.37 -8.76
CA SER A 137 -0.12 -10.79 -10.04
C SER A 137 0.53 -11.59 -11.17
N ASN A 138 -0.10 -11.66 -12.34
CA ASN A 138 0.47 -12.38 -13.47
C ASN A 138 1.69 -11.65 -14.06
N ASN A 139 1.81 -10.34 -13.83
CA ASN A 139 2.83 -9.48 -14.42
C ASN A 139 3.94 -9.08 -13.43
N ASN A 140 3.95 -9.63 -12.20
CA ASN A 140 4.90 -9.50 -11.06
C ASN A 140 5.38 -8.09 -10.63
N GLU A 141 5.39 -7.09 -11.51
CA GLU A 141 5.88 -5.73 -11.25
C GLU A 141 4.90 -4.65 -11.74
N ILE A 142 4.13 -4.91 -12.80
CA ILE A 142 3.24 -3.92 -13.40
C ILE A 142 1.78 -4.37 -13.29
N LEU A 143 1.01 -3.66 -12.47
CA LEU A 143 -0.42 -3.91 -12.28
C LEU A 143 -1.21 -3.32 -13.44
N ARG A 144 -1.68 -4.11 -14.40
CA ARG A 144 -2.41 -3.59 -15.57
C ARG A 144 -3.91 -3.46 -15.32
N GLU A 145 -4.58 -2.60 -16.09
CA GLU A 145 -6.04 -2.62 -16.10
C GLU A 145 -6.59 -3.96 -16.62
N ASN A 146 -7.74 -4.37 -16.08
CA ASN A 146 -8.38 -5.66 -16.30
C ASN A 146 -7.59 -6.88 -15.79
N GLU A 147 -6.53 -6.66 -15.01
CA GLU A 147 -5.78 -7.74 -14.39
C GLU A 147 -6.45 -8.23 -13.10
N GLN A 148 -6.37 -9.54 -12.88
CA GLN A 148 -6.73 -10.16 -11.61
C GLN A 148 -5.55 -10.12 -10.65
N ILE A 149 -5.76 -9.60 -9.45
CA ILE A 149 -4.73 -9.43 -8.42
C ILE A 149 -5.17 -10.10 -7.13
N ILE A 150 -4.24 -10.73 -6.41
CA ILE A 150 -4.47 -11.26 -5.07
C ILE A 150 -3.55 -10.52 -4.09
N LEU A 151 -4.12 -9.90 -3.07
CA LEU A 151 -3.36 -9.45 -1.91
C LEU A 151 -3.31 -10.58 -0.89
N LYS A 152 -2.15 -10.86 -0.33
CA LYS A 152 -1.98 -11.78 0.80
C LYS A 152 -1.37 -11.02 1.97
N CYS A 153 -2.00 -11.12 3.13
CA CYS A 153 -1.53 -10.47 4.36
C CYS A 153 -1.03 -11.54 5.34
N SER A 154 0.23 -11.45 5.76
CA SER A 154 0.78 -12.37 6.76
C SER A 154 0.94 -11.66 8.09
N ALA A 155 0.45 -12.27 9.17
CA ALA A 155 0.58 -11.77 10.53
C ALA A 155 1.03 -12.88 11.49
N ARG A 156 1.76 -12.48 12.53
CA ARG A 156 2.16 -13.32 13.66
C ARG A 156 1.50 -12.84 14.95
N GLY A 157 1.44 -13.70 15.94
CA GLY A 157 0.87 -13.43 17.25
C GLY A 157 0.43 -14.75 17.89
N ILE A 158 0.24 -14.75 19.20
CA ILE A 158 -0.24 -15.89 19.96
C ILE A 158 -1.48 -15.44 20.73
N PRO A 159 -2.69 -15.97 20.43
CA PRO A 159 -2.98 -17.00 19.42
C PRO A 159 -2.76 -16.54 17.96
N GLN A 160 -2.78 -17.47 17.00
CA GLN A 160 -2.62 -17.15 15.58
C GLN A 160 -3.67 -16.11 15.12
N PRO A 161 -3.26 -14.97 14.52
CA PRO A 161 -4.20 -13.93 14.13
C PRO A 161 -5.12 -14.32 12.97
N LYS A 162 -6.38 -13.88 13.07
CA LYS A 162 -7.34 -13.87 11.96
C LYS A 162 -7.21 -12.57 11.18
N ILE A 163 -7.24 -12.68 9.86
CA ILE A 163 -7.12 -11.54 8.94
C ILE A 163 -8.49 -11.04 8.50
N ILE A 164 -8.68 -9.74 8.55
CA ILE A 164 -9.89 -9.04 8.14
C ILE A 164 -9.51 -7.95 7.14
N TRP A 165 -10.19 -7.92 6.00
CA TRP A 165 -9.99 -6.91 4.98
C TRP A 165 -11.04 -5.80 5.04
N HIS A 166 -10.59 -4.56 4.86
CA HIS A 166 -11.42 -3.37 4.84
C HIS A 166 -10.99 -2.42 3.72
N ILE A 167 -11.96 -1.73 3.12
CA ILE A 167 -11.70 -0.61 2.20
C ILE A 167 -12.08 0.67 2.93
N PRO A 168 -11.14 1.60 3.14
CA PRO A 168 -11.42 2.87 3.78
C PRO A 168 -12.64 3.57 3.17
N GLY A 169 -13.55 4.05 4.03
CA GLY A 169 -14.79 4.71 3.62
C GLY A 169 -15.98 3.77 3.34
N LYS A 170 -15.77 2.44 3.21
CA LYS A 170 -16.89 1.48 3.19
C LYS A 170 -17.32 1.18 4.63
N LYS A 171 -18.64 1.15 4.90
CA LYS A 171 -19.18 0.88 6.25
C LYS A 171 -19.04 -0.58 6.73
N PHE A 172 -18.60 -1.48 5.85
CA PHE A 172 -18.56 -2.92 6.13
C PHE A 172 -17.19 -3.52 5.86
N LEU A 173 -16.90 -4.61 6.56
CA LEU A 173 -15.70 -5.44 6.36
C LEU A 173 -15.97 -6.41 5.20
N LEU A 174 -14.97 -6.62 4.34
CA LEU A 174 -15.13 -7.44 3.13
C LEU A 174 -15.35 -8.92 3.45
N ASN A 175 -14.79 -9.43 4.54
CA ASN A 175 -14.99 -10.80 5.00
C ASN A 175 -16.45 -11.11 5.40
N LYS A 176 -17.31 -10.09 5.53
CA LYS A 176 -18.74 -10.24 5.86
C LYS A 176 -19.66 -10.08 4.64
N ARG A 177 -19.15 -9.59 3.52
CA ARG A 177 -19.95 -9.34 2.30
C ARG A 177 -19.08 -9.35 1.06
N ASN A 178 -19.34 -10.29 0.17
CA ASN A 178 -18.65 -10.36 -1.11
C ASN A 178 -19.17 -9.26 -2.06
N ASP A 179 -18.24 -8.47 -2.57
CA ASP A 179 -18.47 -7.61 -3.73
C ASP A 179 -18.33 -8.50 -4.99
N ARG A 180 -18.97 -8.12 -6.11
CA ARG A 180 -18.83 -8.90 -7.36
C ARG A 180 -17.39 -8.90 -7.86
N ASN A 181 -16.67 -7.79 -7.66
CA ASN A 181 -15.29 -7.60 -8.11
C ASN A 181 -14.23 -7.93 -7.05
N ILE A 182 -14.58 -7.87 -5.76
CA ILE A 182 -13.62 -7.97 -4.65
C ILE A 182 -14.10 -9.04 -3.66
N ILE A 183 -13.30 -10.07 -3.43
CA ILE A 183 -13.63 -11.23 -2.61
C ILE A 183 -12.55 -11.44 -1.56
N ALA A 184 -12.93 -11.45 -0.29
CA ALA A 184 -12.04 -11.78 0.82
C ALA A 184 -12.20 -13.26 1.20
N PHE A 185 -11.09 -13.96 1.40
CA PHE A 185 -11.08 -15.36 1.84
C PHE A 185 -9.79 -15.65 2.62
N ASP A 186 -9.93 -16.21 3.82
CA ASP A 186 -8.81 -16.48 4.72
C ASP A 186 -7.91 -15.23 4.92
N ASN A 187 -6.61 -15.31 4.60
CA ASN A 187 -5.67 -14.20 4.66
C ASN A 187 -5.48 -13.44 3.32
N LYS A 188 -6.34 -13.74 2.34
CA LYS A 188 -6.26 -13.21 0.97
C LYS A 188 -7.43 -12.30 0.59
N LEU A 189 -7.15 -11.39 -0.33
CA LEU A 189 -8.14 -10.55 -0.99
C LEU A 189 -7.95 -10.63 -2.50
N LEU A 190 -8.93 -11.20 -3.20
CA LEU A 190 -8.97 -11.26 -4.66
C LEU A 190 -9.68 -10.04 -5.22
N ILE A 191 -9.01 -9.37 -6.15
CA ILE A 191 -9.54 -8.31 -7.00
C ILE A 191 -9.60 -8.90 -8.41
N LYS A 192 -10.82 -9.14 -8.94
CA LYS A 192 -10.99 -9.84 -10.22
C LYS A 192 -10.59 -8.98 -11.42
N ASN A 193 -10.99 -7.72 -11.40
CA ASN A 193 -10.69 -6.75 -12.45
C ASN A 193 -10.20 -5.47 -11.80
N LEU A 194 -8.88 -5.24 -11.87
CA LEU A 194 -8.26 -3.99 -11.47
C LEU A 194 -8.55 -2.90 -12.52
N SER A 195 -9.05 -1.74 -12.10
CA SER A 195 -9.33 -0.63 -12.99
C SER A 195 -8.99 0.71 -12.34
N ARG A 196 -8.91 1.78 -13.13
CA ARG A 196 -8.71 3.14 -12.61
C ARG A 196 -9.80 3.63 -11.63
N THR A 197 -10.95 2.96 -11.56
CA THR A 197 -12.05 3.26 -10.62
C THR A 197 -12.11 2.31 -9.43
N THR A 198 -11.29 1.25 -9.41
CA THR A 198 -11.18 0.41 -8.21
C THR A 198 -10.61 1.21 -7.05
N PRO A 199 -11.03 0.91 -5.80
CA PRO A 199 -10.44 1.53 -4.62
C PRO A 199 -8.93 1.34 -4.62
N SER A 200 -8.18 2.40 -4.32
CA SER A 200 -6.73 2.35 -4.31
C SER A 200 -6.18 1.76 -3.02
N ASP A 201 -6.87 1.94 -1.89
CA ASP A 201 -6.35 1.57 -0.58
C ASP A 201 -7.11 0.39 0.02
N TYR A 202 -6.36 -0.61 0.48
CA TYR A 202 -6.86 -1.83 1.11
C TYR A 202 -6.21 -2.02 2.46
N GLN A 203 -7.03 -2.13 3.51
CA GLN A 203 -6.56 -2.34 4.88
C GLN A 203 -6.66 -3.81 5.24
N CYS A 204 -5.52 -4.39 5.61
CA CYS A 204 -5.45 -5.64 6.34
C CYS A 204 -5.47 -5.34 7.84
N ILE A 205 -6.35 -6.01 8.56
CA ILE A 205 -6.49 -5.92 10.02
C ILE A 205 -6.22 -7.31 10.58
N ALA A 206 -5.25 -7.43 11.48
CA ALA A 206 -4.93 -8.68 12.18
C ALA A 206 -5.47 -8.63 13.61
N ASP A 207 -6.19 -9.68 14.00
CA ASP A 207 -6.83 -9.81 15.31
C ASP A 207 -6.70 -11.24 15.85
N ASN A 208 -6.16 -11.40 17.05
CA ASN A 208 -6.13 -12.67 17.77
C ASN A 208 -6.83 -12.61 19.14
N GLY A 209 -7.55 -11.52 19.44
CA GLY A 209 -8.18 -11.28 20.74
C GLY A 209 -7.27 -10.63 21.79
N ILE A 210 -5.97 -10.50 21.52
CA ILE A 210 -5.00 -9.83 22.39
C ILE A 210 -4.76 -8.41 21.86
N PRO A 211 -5.10 -7.36 22.63
CA PRO A 211 -4.91 -5.98 22.19
C PRO A 211 -3.43 -5.56 22.22
N PRO A 212 -3.01 -4.61 21.37
CA PRO A 212 -3.81 -3.96 20.33
C PRO A 212 -3.90 -4.80 19.05
N ARG A 213 -5.00 -4.62 18.29
CA ARG A 213 -5.05 -5.09 16.90
C ARG A 213 -4.01 -4.36 16.06
N ASP A 214 -3.49 -5.02 15.03
CA ASP A 214 -2.61 -4.39 14.04
C ASP A 214 -3.37 -4.13 12.74
N THR A 215 -3.07 -3.02 12.07
CA THR A 215 -3.70 -2.60 10.82
C THR A 215 -2.67 -2.01 9.88
N ARG A 216 -2.60 -2.53 8.65
CA ARG A 216 -1.69 -2.05 7.62
C ARG A 216 -2.44 -1.80 6.31
N THR A 217 -2.17 -0.66 5.70
CA THR A 217 -2.76 -0.27 4.42
C THR A 217 -1.83 -0.61 3.26
N LYS A 218 -2.36 -1.27 2.23
CA LYS A 218 -1.69 -1.48 0.95
C LYS A 218 -2.38 -0.65 -0.12
N ARG A 219 -1.62 0.24 -0.76
CA ARG A 219 -2.07 1.00 -1.91
C ARG A 219 -1.80 0.22 -3.20
N LEU A 220 -2.82 0.10 -4.04
CA LEU A 220 -2.82 -0.50 -5.37
C LEU A 220 -3.29 0.53 -6.39
N LEU A 221 -2.50 0.76 -7.42
CA LEU A 221 -2.87 1.63 -8.53
C LEU A 221 -2.65 0.86 -9.83
N SER A 222 -3.69 0.81 -10.68
CA SER A 222 -3.52 0.29 -12.03
C SER A 222 -2.59 1.22 -12.83
N SER A 223 -1.70 0.59 -13.59
CA SER A 223 -0.93 1.21 -14.64
C SER A 223 -1.81 1.36 -15.87
N ILE A 224 -1.81 2.55 -16.46
CA ILE A 224 -2.67 2.93 -17.58
C ILE A 224 -1.75 3.34 -18.72
N SER A 225 -1.77 2.61 -19.83
CA SER A 225 -1.01 3.00 -21.03
C SER A 225 -1.49 4.35 -21.56
N PRO A 226 -0.62 5.21 -22.14
CA PRO A 226 -1.03 6.56 -22.51
C PRO A 226 -2.13 6.56 -23.58
N GLU A 227 -3.30 7.06 -23.21
CA GLU A 227 -4.46 7.35 -24.07
C GLU A 227 -4.51 8.87 -24.27
N MET A 228 -4.76 9.34 -25.51
CA MET A 228 -4.68 10.77 -25.80
C MET A 228 -5.81 11.25 -26.69
N THR A 229 -6.27 12.46 -26.41
CA THR A 229 -7.18 13.20 -27.29
C THR A 229 -6.63 14.60 -27.49
N ILE A 230 -6.68 15.11 -28.72
CA ILE A 230 -6.25 16.47 -29.04
C ILE A 230 -7.45 17.30 -29.42
N GLN A 231 -7.57 18.49 -28.82
CA GLN A 231 -8.56 19.49 -29.17
C GLN A 231 -7.85 20.79 -29.54
N SER A 232 -8.38 21.51 -30.53
CA SER A 232 -7.97 22.87 -30.83
C SER A 232 -9.07 23.85 -30.43
N SER A 233 -8.67 25.03 -29.97
CA SER A 233 -9.59 26.14 -29.75
C SER A 233 -8.92 27.45 -30.17
N ILE A 234 -9.72 28.39 -30.65
CA ILE A 234 -9.24 29.72 -31.01
C ILE A 234 -9.73 30.68 -29.94
N LYS A 235 -8.80 31.39 -29.32
CA LYS A 235 -9.12 32.46 -28.36
C LYS A 235 -8.41 33.72 -28.82
N SER A 236 -9.21 34.72 -29.21
CA SER A 236 -8.73 36.02 -29.69
C SER A 236 -7.89 35.90 -30.97
N SER A 237 -6.56 35.94 -30.83
CA SER A 237 -5.54 35.94 -31.88
C SER A 237 -4.51 34.81 -31.71
N ARG A 238 -4.88 33.73 -31.01
CA ARG A 238 -4.04 32.56 -30.80
C ARG A 238 -4.82 31.27 -30.94
N ILE A 239 -4.13 30.21 -31.38
CA ILE A 239 -4.65 28.84 -31.37
C ILE A 239 -4.11 28.15 -30.12
N LEU A 240 -5.00 27.56 -29.33
CA LEU A 240 -4.65 26.68 -28.22
C LEU A 240 -4.87 25.23 -28.64
N LEU A 241 -3.80 24.46 -28.68
CA LEU A 241 -3.85 23.01 -28.79
C LEU A 241 -3.80 22.42 -27.37
N ASN A 242 -4.78 21.59 -27.04
CA ASN A 242 -4.86 20.87 -25.79
C ASN A 242 -4.77 19.38 -26.09
N CYS A 243 -3.67 18.75 -25.69
CA CYS A 243 -3.55 17.30 -25.68
C CYS A 243 -3.89 16.79 -24.28
N THR A 244 -5.07 16.20 -24.13
CA THR A 244 -5.46 15.52 -22.89
C THR A 244 -4.90 14.11 -22.90
N ILE A 245 -4.00 13.83 -21.97
CA ILE A 245 -3.25 12.58 -21.82
C ILE A 245 -3.76 11.87 -20.57
N ILE A 246 -4.17 10.62 -20.71
CA ILE A 246 -4.52 9.72 -19.62
C ILE A 246 -3.44 8.63 -19.53
N ALA A 247 -2.67 8.60 -18.44
CA ALA A 247 -1.59 7.65 -18.23
C ALA A 247 -1.24 7.51 -16.74
N ARG A 248 -0.77 6.33 -16.33
CA ARG A 248 -0.20 6.10 -14.98
C ARG A 248 0.88 5.00 -14.99
N PRO A 249 2.11 5.27 -14.49
CA PRO A 249 2.68 6.62 -14.35
C PRO A 249 2.74 7.32 -15.72
N LEU A 250 3.08 8.60 -15.74
CA LEU A 250 3.35 9.34 -16.96
C LEU A 250 4.82 9.76 -16.93
N ASP A 251 5.66 9.08 -17.71
CA ASP A 251 7.11 9.20 -17.65
C ASP A 251 7.61 10.35 -18.53
N SER A 252 7.05 10.49 -19.74
CA SER A 252 7.32 11.63 -20.62
C SER A 252 6.06 12.11 -21.35
N ALA A 253 5.97 13.41 -21.61
CA ALA A 253 4.89 14.03 -22.36
C ALA A 253 5.39 15.30 -23.06
N LYS A 254 5.28 15.37 -24.38
CA LYS A 254 5.85 16.46 -25.18
C LYS A 254 5.06 16.74 -26.45
N TRP A 255 5.15 17.98 -26.90
CA TRP A 255 4.75 18.36 -28.25
C TRP A 255 5.95 18.33 -29.19
N LYS A 256 5.75 17.83 -30.39
CA LYS A 256 6.73 17.80 -31.47
C LYS A 256 6.16 18.43 -32.73
N ARG A 257 7.05 19.02 -33.53
CA ARG A 257 6.79 19.42 -34.90
C ARG A 257 8.03 19.18 -35.74
N ASN A 258 7.85 18.57 -36.91
CA ASN A 258 8.96 18.17 -37.78
C ASN A 258 10.05 17.36 -37.03
N ARG A 259 9.63 16.49 -36.09
CA ARG A 259 10.49 15.69 -35.19
C ARG A 259 11.21 16.47 -34.08
N PHE A 260 11.15 17.79 -34.07
CA PHE A 260 11.73 18.63 -33.02
C PHE A 260 10.74 18.86 -31.89
N GLU A 261 11.23 18.80 -30.66
CA GLU A 261 10.46 19.08 -29.47
C GLU A 261 10.17 20.58 -29.32
N ILE A 262 8.98 20.90 -28.82
CA ILE A 262 8.52 22.27 -28.57
C ILE A 262 8.58 22.54 -27.07
N ASN A 263 9.41 23.50 -26.67
CA ASN A 263 9.71 23.74 -25.25
C ASN A 263 8.67 24.63 -24.53
N ASN A 264 7.96 25.51 -25.25
CA ASN A 264 7.03 26.49 -24.67
C ASN A 264 5.61 25.92 -24.46
N ILE A 265 5.52 24.82 -23.72
CA ILE A 265 4.27 24.12 -23.42
C ILE A 265 3.86 24.34 -21.97
N LYS A 266 2.55 24.37 -21.70
CA LYS A 266 2.03 24.38 -20.32
C LYS A 266 1.47 23.00 -19.98
N ARG A 267 1.90 22.44 -18.86
CA ARG A 267 1.37 21.18 -18.33
C ARG A 267 0.41 21.48 -17.18
N LYS A 268 -0.79 20.91 -17.22
CA LYS A 268 -1.80 21.04 -16.16
C LYS A 268 -2.25 19.66 -15.71
N GLN A 269 -2.00 19.35 -14.43
CA GLN A 269 -2.49 18.13 -13.80
C GLN A 269 -3.99 18.27 -13.52
N ILE A 270 -4.79 17.30 -13.94
CA ILE A 270 -6.24 17.28 -13.67
C ILE A 270 -6.57 16.36 -12.49
N ASN A 271 -5.93 15.18 -12.44
CA ASN A 271 -6.01 14.21 -11.36
C ASN A 271 -4.76 13.31 -11.42
N ASP A 272 -4.65 12.27 -10.58
CA ASP A 272 -3.48 11.38 -10.49
C ASP A 272 -3.09 10.62 -11.78
N TYR A 273 -3.90 10.69 -12.84
CA TYR A 273 -3.67 9.96 -14.09
C TYR A 273 -4.05 10.73 -15.36
N THR A 274 -4.46 11.99 -15.24
CA THR A 274 -4.91 12.82 -16.37
C THR A 274 -4.17 14.14 -16.36
N VAL A 275 -3.58 14.48 -17.51
CA VAL A 275 -2.78 15.68 -17.73
C VAL A 275 -3.22 16.37 -19.01
N GLU A 276 -3.38 17.68 -18.97
CA GLU A 276 -3.53 18.53 -20.15
C GLU A 276 -2.18 19.13 -20.54
N LEU A 277 -1.73 18.86 -21.77
CA LEU A 277 -0.53 19.43 -22.35
C LEU A 277 -0.92 20.50 -23.39
N LEU A 278 -0.73 21.76 -23.01
CA LEU A 278 -1.21 22.92 -23.73
C LEU A 278 -0.09 23.55 -24.56
N LEU A 279 -0.34 23.74 -25.85
CA LEU A 279 0.53 24.46 -26.77
C LEU A 279 -0.22 25.66 -27.34
N LEU A 280 0.33 26.86 -27.11
CA LEU A 280 -0.24 28.11 -27.60
C LEU A 280 0.53 28.56 -28.84
N LEU A 281 -0.19 28.78 -29.94
CA LEU A 281 0.37 29.21 -31.22
C LEU A 281 -0.11 30.63 -31.53
N ASP A 282 0.83 31.54 -31.80
CA ASP A 282 0.55 32.87 -32.31
C ASP A 282 0.34 32.82 -33.83
N PHE A 283 -0.59 33.62 -34.37
CA PHE A 283 -0.81 33.72 -35.82
C PHE A 283 0.43 34.29 -36.53
N ASN A 284 1.34 33.42 -36.96
CA ASN A 284 2.47 33.71 -37.85
C ASN A 284 2.37 32.83 -39.11
N THR A 285 3.15 33.14 -40.15
CA THR A 285 3.13 32.39 -41.43
C THR A 285 3.65 30.95 -41.33
N ASN A 286 4.15 30.53 -40.16
CA ASN A 286 4.74 29.23 -39.93
C ASN A 286 3.96 28.43 -38.87
N ILE A 287 2.65 28.61 -38.70
CA ILE A 287 1.86 27.75 -37.79
C ILE A 287 1.26 26.51 -38.44
N PHE A 288 1.17 26.47 -39.77
CA PHE A 288 0.51 25.39 -40.49
C PHE A 288 1.30 24.08 -40.48
N GLY A 289 0.57 22.97 -40.59
CA GLY A 289 1.10 21.62 -40.67
C GLY A 289 0.78 20.76 -39.44
N MET A 290 1.44 19.61 -39.38
CA MET A 290 1.14 18.55 -38.41
C MET A 290 1.89 18.77 -37.10
N TYR A 291 1.16 18.76 -36.00
CA TYR A 291 1.67 18.75 -34.65
C TYR A 291 1.44 17.37 -34.04
N GLU A 292 2.45 16.89 -33.32
CA GLU A 292 2.46 15.57 -32.69
C GLU A 292 2.53 15.74 -31.17
N CYS A 293 1.57 15.18 -30.45
CA CYS A 293 1.66 15.00 -29.01
C CYS A 293 2.16 13.57 -28.75
N GLU A 294 3.29 13.43 -28.08
CA GLU A 294 3.90 12.14 -27.72
C GLU A 294 3.89 12.00 -26.20
N ALA A 295 3.40 10.87 -25.70
CA ALA A 295 3.39 10.52 -24.29
C ALA A 295 3.88 9.09 -24.08
N GLU A 296 4.60 8.86 -22.99
CA GLU A 296 5.24 7.60 -22.69
C GLU A 296 5.04 7.20 -21.24
N ASN A 297 4.88 5.90 -21.05
CA ASN A 297 5.21 5.27 -19.79
C ASN A 297 5.80 3.87 -19.97
N GLN A 298 6.16 3.25 -18.85
CA GLN A 298 6.63 1.86 -18.74
C GLN A 298 5.82 0.80 -19.51
N LEU A 299 4.57 1.08 -19.91
CA LEU A 299 3.77 0.17 -20.74
C LEU A 299 3.94 0.45 -22.23
N LYS A 300 3.96 1.73 -22.65
CA LYS A 300 3.87 2.10 -24.06
C LYS A 300 4.24 3.58 -24.30
N VAL A 301 4.79 3.83 -25.50
CA VAL A 301 4.82 5.17 -26.14
C VAL A 301 3.60 5.31 -27.06
N SER A 302 2.81 6.36 -26.87
CA SER A 302 1.67 6.70 -27.73
C SER A 302 1.88 8.07 -28.37
N LYS A 303 1.31 8.24 -29.57
CA LYS A 303 1.37 9.49 -30.36
C LYS A 303 -0.04 9.87 -30.82
N ALA A 304 -0.35 11.16 -30.78
CA ALA A 304 -1.57 11.74 -31.35
C ALA A 304 -1.20 12.92 -32.24
N PHE A 305 -1.97 13.16 -33.30
CA PHE A 305 -1.64 14.16 -34.31
C PHE A 305 -2.80 15.13 -34.52
N ILE A 306 -2.48 16.39 -34.78
CA ILE A 306 -3.43 17.39 -35.25
C ILE A 306 -2.82 18.18 -36.41
N ASN A 307 -3.57 18.37 -37.48
CA ASN A 307 -3.16 19.20 -38.60
C ASN A 307 -3.73 20.61 -38.46
N ILE A 308 -2.88 21.63 -38.55
CA ILE A 308 -3.30 23.03 -38.61
C ILE A 308 -3.28 23.49 -40.06
N ASP A 309 -4.46 23.79 -40.60
CA ASP A 309 -4.66 24.28 -41.96
C ASP A 309 -5.61 25.49 -41.97
N ASP A 310 -5.87 26.03 -43.17
CA ASP A 310 -6.71 27.22 -43.36
C ASP A 310 -8.19 26.99 -42.95
N THR A 311 -8.65 25.73 -42.88
CA THR A 311 -10.05 25.42 -42.51
C THR A 311 -10.33 25.66 -41.04
N ILE A 312 -9.33 25.43 -40.18
CA ILE A 312 -9.42 25.74 -38.74
C ILE A 312 -9.58 27.25 -38.53
N LEU A 313 -9.01 28.07 -39.41
CA LEU A 313 -9.14 29.53 -39.39
C LEU A 313 -10.50 30.01 -39.94
N LEU A 314 -11.12 29.26 -40.86
CA LEU A 314 -12.40 29.60 -41.48
C LEU A 314 -13.59 29.52 -40.52
N ASN A 315 -13.51 28.69 -39.46
CA ASN A 315 -14.50 28.67 -38.36
C ASN A 315 -14.60 30.00 -37.58
N ARG A 316 -13.70 30.96 -37.85
CA ARG A 316 -13.74 32.34 -37.32
C ARG A 316 -14.80 33.21 -38.03
N THR A 317 -15.24 32.83 -39.23
CA THR A 317 -16.08 33.67 -40.09
C THR A 317 -17.57 33.36 -40.04
N THR A 318 -17.98 32.26 -39.41
CA THR A 318 -19.41 31.86 -39.36
C THR A 318 -20.27 32.59 -38.32
N THR A 319 -19.71 33.54 -37.55
CA THR A 319 -20.50 34.39 -36.62
C THR A 319 -20.65 35.84 -37.04
N THR A 320 -20.19 36.22 -38.24
CA THR A 320 -20.55 37.49 -38.85
C THR A 320 -20.99 37.22 -40.27
N SER A 321 -22.26 37.48 -40.54
CA SER A 321 -22.83 37.50 -41.89
C SER A 321 -22.05 38.49 -42.76
N ALA A 322 -21.03 38.00 -43.45
CA ALA A 322 -20.40 38.68 -44.57
C ALA A 322 -20.51 37.72 -45.75
N MET A 323 -21.28 38.16 -46.76
CA MET A 323 -21.53 37.43 -47.99
C MET A 323 -20.23 36.91 -48.60
N LEU A 324 -20.18 35.61 -48.89
CA LEU A 324 -19.17 35.03 -49.78
C LEU A 324 -19.20 35.77 -51.13
N PRO A 325 -18.07 36.23 -51.69
CA PRO A 325 -18.05 36.72 -53.05
C PRO A 325 -18.37 35.57 -54.01
N LYS A 326 -19.43 35.73 -54.80
CA LYS A 326 -19.73 34.84 -55.93
C LYS A 326 -18.64 35.02 -56.99
N TYR A 327 -17.86 33.98 -57.23
CA TYR A 327 -16.91 33.95 -58.34
C TYR A 327 -17.64 33.63 -59.65
N HIS A 328 -17.65 34.57 -60.59
CA HIS A 328 -17.97 34.27 -61.99
C HIS A 328 -16.68 34.24 -62.81
N ARG A 329 -16.38 33.09 -63.39
CA ARG A 329 -15.29 32.89 -64.34
C ARG A 329 -15.75 33.43 -65.69
N ILE A 330 -15.27 34.60 -66.09
CA ILE A 330 -15.41 35.09 -67.47
C ILE A 330 -14.07 34.89 -68.16
N SER A 331 -13.98 33.84 -68.98
CA SER A 331 -12.80 33.54 -69.78
C SER A 331 -12.84 34.32 -71.09
N SER A 332 -11.91 35.26 -71.28
CA SER A 332 -11.44 35.67 -72.61
C SER A 332 -9.89 35.62 -72.65
N PRO A 333 -9.24 35.38 -73.79
CA PRO A 333 -7.87 34.84 -73.83
C PRO A 333 -6.74 35.83 -73.49
N SER A 334 -7.03 37.06 -73.11
CA SER A 334 -6.00 38.13 -73.10
C SER A 334 -5.89 38.95 -71.80
N TYR A 335 -6.77 38.77 -70.81
CA TYR A 335 -6.61 39.34 -69.47
C TYR A 335 -7.56 38.67 -68.45
N ALA A 336 -7.21 38.72 -67.16
CA ALA A 336 -8.10 38.38 -66.05
C ALA A 336 -8.52 39.65 -65.32
N GLN A 337 -9.82 39.81 -65.05
CA GLN A 337 -10.36 40.95 -64.33
C GLN A 337 -10.94 40.49 -62.99
N ILE A 338 -10.48 41.10 -61.90
CA ILE A 338 -10.96 40.82 -60.54
C ILE A 338 -11.70 42.06 -60.04
N GLU A 339 -12.94 41.88 -59.61
CA GLU A 339 -13.72 42.91 -58.93
C GLU A 339 -13.81 42.59 -57.44
N LEU A 340 -13.34 43.51 -56.60
CA LEU A 340 -13.42 43.42 -55.14
C LEU A 340 -14.42 44.47 -54.63
N LEU A 341 -15.42 44.01 -53.88
CA LEU A 341 -16.37 44.88 -53.18
C LEU A 341 -15.77 45.22 -51.80
N LEU A 342 -15.45 46.49 -51.58
CA LEU A 342 -14.90 46.96 -50.30
C LEU A 342 -16.04 47.21 -49.29
N ASN A 343 -15.74 47.13 -48.00
CA ASN A 343 -16.73 47.26 -46.91
C ASN A 343 -17.52 48.59 -46.90
N HIS A 344 -17.09 49.61 -47.64
CA HIS A 344 -17.80 50.88 -47.83
C HIS A 344 -18.59 50.98 -49.14
N GLY A 345 -18.82 49.86 -49.83
CA GLY A 345 -19.64 49.77 -51.05
C GLY A 345 -18.95 50.16 -52.35
N SER A 346 -17.66 50.49 -52.31
CA SER A 346 -16.86 50.81 -53.51
C SER A 346 -16.39 49.53 -54.22
N ILE A 347 -16.45 49.53 -55.56
CA ILE A 347 -15.93 48.43 -56.39
C ILE A 347 -14.52 48.78 -56.86
N CYS A 348 -13.54 47.96 -56.51
CA CYS A 348 -12.18 48.05 -57.04
C CYS A 348 -12.02 47.03 -58.17
N LYS A 349 -11.67 47.48 -59.38
CA LYS A 349 -11.44 46.61 -60.55
C LYS A 349 -9.94 46.56 -60.86
N CYS A 350 -9.34 45.38 -60.76
CA CYS A 350 -7.95 45.16 -61.13
C CYS A 350 -7.89 44.30 -62.40
N GLN A 351 -7.17 44.78 -63.41
CA GLN A 351 -6.99 44.11 -64.70
C GLN A 351 -5.55 43.59 -64.79
N PHE A 352 -5.38 42.28 -64.97
CA PHE A 352 -4.07 41.64 -65.07
C PHE A 352 -3.84 41.10 -66.48
N TYR A 353 -2.76 41.55 -67.11
CA TYR A 353 -2.26 41.01 -68.37
C TYR A 353 -1.31 39.82 -68.09
N PHE A 354 -1.45 38.74 -68.85
CA PHE A 354 -0.78 37.45 -68.61
C PHE A 354 0.77 37.48 -68.64
N ILE A 355 1.39 38.57 -69.09
CA ILE A 355 2.86 38.69 -69.19
C ILE A 355 3.55 38.86 -67.83
N LEU A 356 2.83 39.19 -66.74
CA LEU A 356 3.41 39.37 -65.41
C LEU A 356 3.30 38.16 -64.45
N LEU A 357 2.65 37.06 -64.88
CA LEU A 357 2.44 35.90 -64.01
C LEU A 357 3.66 34.98 -63.88
N ILE A 358 4.67 35.10 -64.75
CA ILE A 358 5.91 34.30 -64.65
C ILE A 358 6.96 34.96 -63.74
N ASN A 359 6.96 36.29 -63.57
CA ASN A 359 7.97 36.97 -62.76
C ASN A 359 7.64 37.06 -61.26
N ILE A 360 6.36 36.94 -60.85
CA ILE A 360 6.00 36.93 -59.42
C ILE A 360 6.33 35.58 -58.77
N ILE A 361 6.43 34.50 -59.55
CA ILE A 361 6.78 33.15 -59.05
C ILE A 361 8.30 33.03 -58.78
N LEU A 362 9.15 33.90 -59.34
CA LEU A 362 10.61 33.83 -59.18
C LEU A 362 11.22 34.93 -58.28
N ILE A 363 10.52 36.02 -57.95
CA ILE A 363 11.09 37.11 -57.13
C ILE A 363 11.00 36.85 -55.62
N ASN A 364 10.19 35.91 -55.14
CA ASN A 364 10.15 35.56 -53.70
C ASN A 364 11.29 34.61 -53.25
N TYR A 365 12.27 34.31 -54.11
CA TYR A 365 13.43 33.48 -53.75
C TYR A 365 14.78 34.22 -53.65
N SER A 366 14.85 35.54 -53.83
CA SER A 366 16.07 36.28 -53.47
C SER A 366 15.83 37.74 -53.13
N ASN A 367 16.43 38.16 -52.00
CA ASN A 367 16.70 39.53 -51.55
C ASN A 367 15.66 40.20 -50.64
N GLY A 368 15.85 39.97 -49.35
CA GLY A 368 15.63 41.00 -48.33
C GLY A 368 16.68 42.12 -48.47
N PHE A 369 16.27 43.33 -48.08
CA PHE A 369 16.96 44.63 -48.14
C PHE A 369 16.86 45.38 -49.48
N TYR A 370 15.94 46.35 -49.60
CA TYR A 370 16.22 47.77 -49.30
C TYR A 370 14.95 48.65 -49.31
N ASN A 371 15.08 49.79 -48.63
CA ASN A 371 14.11 50.81 -48.19
C ASN A 371 13.41 51.65 -49.28
N LYS A 372 12.27 52.26 -48.87
CA LYS A 372 11.69 53.61 -49.16
C LYS A 372 11.78 54.13 -50.61
N ARG A 373 10.68 54.57 -51.24
CA ARG A 373 9.69 55.58 -50.84
C ARG A 373 8.35 55.31 -51.50
#